data_AF-M4E3S1-F1
#
_entry.id   AF-M4E3S1-F1
#
_cell.length_a   1.000
_cell.length_b   1.000
_cell.length_c   1.000
_cell.angle_alpha   90.00
_cell.angle_beta   90.00
_cell.angle_gamma   90.00
#
_symmetry.space_group_name_H-M   'P 1'
#
loop_
_entity.id
_entity.type
_entity.pdbx_description
1 polymer ?
#
loop_
_entity_poly.entity_id
_entity_poly.type
_entity_poly.pdbx_seq_one_letter_code
_entity_poly.pdbx_strand_id
1 'polypeptide(L)'
;MDSSSSSSSLSITREEFNAFHKFERDLFTRIVISLRRDISLSFEIMCFLIYLEKSVFMSKLIFNLVSLPDLFINSVVDEVVMCLRCLSYENFPTFVASLKNINSLSIPWIRRMTRQNFTLEGIHQKREDILLEMKKHLTSICYPAFEDICVRFEMQNKEKMHTSSHFLCGQQATTNHAAGTSNVEGQQLTAEDRTVFLTFSKGYPISEVEVYEYFTRRFGDIVEAIHMGGVGGKDLQALYARMVLRSAAKIPEIVKDEACPTKFTINGKHVKARKFIPIRKSVNNLPHPSFGVSL
;
A
#
# COMPACT_ATOMS: atom_id res chain seq x y z
N MET A 1 -43.56 -43.14 -0.46
CA MET A 1 -42.11 -43.26 -0.23
C MET A 1 -41.49 -42.05 -0.87
N ASP A 2 -41.49 -40.91 -0.16
CA ASP A 2 -40.94 -39.67 -0.71
C ASP A 2 -39.75 -39.27 0.16
N SER A 3 -38.58 -39.76 -0.23
CA SER A 3 -37.30 -39.32 0.32
C SER A 3 -36.90 -38.05 -0.42
N SER A 4 -37.29 -36.88 0.12
CA SER A 4 -36.79 -35.59 -0.33
C SER A 4 -35.37 -35.39 0.21
N SER A 5 -34.39 -35.84 -0.58
CA SER A 5 -32.98 -35.50 -0.42
C SER A 5 -32.82 -33.98 -0.51
N SER A 6 -32.69 -33.35 0.64
CA SER A 6 -32.43 -31.92 0.77
C SER A 6 -30.96 -31.68 0.38
N SER A 7 -30.74 -31.17 -0.83
CA SER A 7 -29.42 -30.69 -1.25
C SER A 7 -29.08 -29.45 -0.44
N SER A 8 -28.31 -29.63 0.64
CA SER A 8 -27.74 -28.53 1.41
C SER A 8 -26.73 -27.80 0.52
N SER A 9 -27.04 -26.57 0.15
CA SER A 9 -26.07 -25.66 -0.45
C SER A 9 -24.92 -25.46 0.54
N LEU A 10 -23.80 -26.13 0.32
CA LEU A 10 -22.58 -25.98 1.10
C LEU A 10 -22.08 -24.53 0.96
N SER A 11 -22.37 -23.68 1.95
CA SER A 11 -21.77 -22.35 2.05
C SER A 11 -20.32 -22.50 2.50
N ILE A 12 -19.36 -22.18 1.64
CA ILE A 12 -17.93 -22.14 1.99
C ILE A 12 -17.72 -21.07 3.06
N THR A 13 -17.14 -21.45 4.20
CA THR A 13 -16.83 -20.52 5.28
C THR A 13 -15.62 -19.64 4.94
N ARG A 14 -15.45 -18.51 5.64
CA ARG A 14 -14.31 -17.61 5.41
C ARG A 14 -13.00 -18.30 5.79
N GLU A 15 -13.02 -19.14 6.82
CA GLU A 15 -11.88 -19.90 7.32
C GLU A 15 -11.43 -20.94 6.28
N GLU A 16 -12.37 -21.67 5.68
CA GLU A 16 -12.08 -22.61 4.58
C GLU A 16 -11.53 -21.89 3.35
N PHE A 17 -12.12 -20.74 2.98
CA PHE A 17 -11.62 -19.91 1.89
C PHE A 17 -10.18 -19.43 2.15
N ASN A 18 -9.91 -18.97 3.37
CA ASN A 18 -8.57 -18.52 3.77
C ASN A 18 -7.57 -19.68 3.80
N ALA A 19 -7.98 -20.86 4.25
CA ALA A 19 -7.14 -22.06 4.24
C ALA A 19 -6.82 -22.52 2.81
N PHE A 20 -7.79 -22.38 1.89
CA PHE A 20 -7.60 -22.67 0.47
C PHE A 20 -6.55 -21.75 -0.17
N HIS A 21 -6.57 -20.45 0.15
CA HIS A 21 -5.62 -19.44 -0.34
C HIS A 21 -4.39 -19.23 0.57
N LYS A 22 -3.97 -20.27 1.30
CA LYS A 22 -2.91 -20.15 2.31
C LYS A 22 -1.60 -19.60 1.72
N PHE A 23 -1.16 -20.08 0.57
CA PHE A 23 0.13 -19.65 0.01
C PHE A 23 0.08 -18.21 -0.50
N GLU A 24 -1.03 -17.80 -1.09
CA GLU A 24 -1.27 -16.42 -1.50
C GLU A 24 -1.27 -15.49 -0.29
N ARG A 25 -1.92 -15.91 0.80
CA ARG A 25 -1.94 -15.18 2.08
C ARG A 25 -0.56 -15.07 2.70
N ASP A 26 0.21 -16.15 2.72
CA ASP A 26 1.57 -16.16 3.25
C ASP A 26 2.49 -15.24 2.43
N LEU A 27 2.39 -15.27 1.10
CA LEU A 27 3.17 -14.40 0.23
C LEU A 27 2.78 -12.92 0.40
N PHE A 28 1.48 -12.61 0.39
CA PHE A 28 0.99 -11.24 0.60
C PHE A 28 1.43 -10.69 1.96
N THR A 29 1.35 -11.50 3.01
CA THR A 29 1.85 -11.15 4.35
C THR A 29 3.33 -10.79 4.32
N ARG A 30 4.17 -11.58 3.63
CA ARG A 30 5.61 -11.28 3.51
C ARG A 30 5.86 -10.01 2.72
N ILE A 31 5.13 -9.77 1.63
CA ILE A 31 5.26 -8.56 0.80
C ILE A 31 4.91 -7.30 1.61
N VAL A 32 3.80 -7.32 2.36
CA VAL A 32 3.34 -6.15 3.13
C VAL A 32 4.13 -5.96 4.42
N ILE A 33 4.35 -7.04 5.18
CA ILE A 33 4.91 -6.95 6.53
C ILE A 33 6.44 -7.01 6.52
N SER A 34 7.02 -7.99 5.83
CA SER A 34 8.48 -8.18 5.83
C SER A 34 9.15 -7.22 4.84
N LEU A 35 8.68 -7.17 3.60
CA LEU A 35 9.24 -6.33 2.54
C LEU A 35 8.75 -4.88 2.59
N ARG A 36 7.76 -4.59 3.44
CA ARG A 36 7.23 -3.22 3.67
C ARG A 36 6.75 -2.56 2.39
N ARG A 37 6.21 -3.34 1.45
CA ARG A 37 5.60 -2.79 0.24
C ARG A 37 4.25 -2.16 0.59
N ASP A 38 3.90 -1.13 -0.17
CA ASP A 38 2.62 -0.45 -0.06
C ASP A 38 1.47 -1.43 -0.28
N ILE A 39 0.38 -1.33 0.50
CA ILE A 39 -0.73 -2.30 0.45
C ILE A 39 -1.37 -2.31 -0.94
N SER A 40 -1.65 -1.15 -1.52
CA SER A 40 -2.27 -1.04 -2.84
C SER A 40 -1.39 -1.66 -3.91
N LEU A 41 -0.09 -1.36 -3.89
CA LEU A 41 0.86 -1.99 -4.80
C LEU A 41 0.97 -3.51 -4.57
N SER A 42 0.88 -3.96 -3.33
CA SER A 42 0.94 -5.39 -2.97
C SER A 42 -0.25 -6.17 -3.52
N PHE A 43 -1.42 -5.55 -3.59
CA PHE A 43 -2.58 -6.11 -4.29
C PHE A 43 -2.30 -6.29 -5.78
N GLU A 44 -1.78 -5.27 -6.45
CA GLU A 44 -1.43 -5.37 -7.88
C GLU A 44 -0.38 -6.44 -8.15
N ILE A 45 0.65 -6.53 -7.30
CA ILE A 45 1.69 -7.56 -7.38
C ILE A 45 1.07 -8.96 -7.24
N MET A 46 0.21 -9.18 -6.24
CA MET A 46 -0.43 -10.48 -6.04
C MET A 46 -1.37 -10.84 -7.19
N CYS A 47 -2.16 -9.89 -7.70
CA CYS A 47 -3.03 -10.13 -8.85
C CYS A 47 -2.23 -10.57 -10.08
N PHE A 48 -1.08 -9.95 -10.33
CA PHE A 48 -0.21 -10.32 -11.45
C PHE A 48 0.43 -11.70 -11.25
N LEU A 49 0.89 -12.02 -10.03
CA LEU A 49 1.44 -13.34 -9.72
C LEU A 49 0.40 -14.46 -9.83
N ILE A 50 -0.84 -14.22 -9.39
CA ILE A 50 -1.97 -15.16 -9.56
C ILE A 50 -2.30 -15.33 -11.05
N TYR A 51 -2.29 -14.23 -11.83
CA TYR A 51 -2.44 -14.31 -13.27
C TYR A 51 -1.36 -15.18 -13.91
N LEU A 52 -0.09 -15.00 -13.53
CA LEU A 52 1.00 -15.85 -14.01
C LEU A 52 0.79 -17.31 -13.60
N GLU A 53 0.44 -17.59 -12.35
CA GLU A 53 0.20 -18.95 -11.84
C GLU A 53 -0.92 -19.68 -12.57
N LYS A 54 -2.02 -18.97 -12.87
CA LYS A 54 -3.16 -19.52 -13.61
C LYS A 54 -2.93 -19.58 -15.12
N SER A 55 -1.95 -18.84 -15.63
CA SER A 55 -1.49 -19.07 -17.00
C SER A 55 -0.88 -20.48 -17.08
N VAL A 56 -1.07 -21.16 -18.22
CA VAL A 56 -0.68 -22.57 -18.45
C VAL A 56 0.78 -22.89 -18.09
N PHE A 57 1.62 -21.87 -17.94
CA PHE A 57 3.06 -21.98 -17.78
C PHE A 57 3.56 -22.14 -16.33
N MET A 58 2.74 -21.92 -15.29
CA MET A 58 3.26 -21.71 -13.92
C MET A 58 2.45 -22.37 -12.79
N SER A 59 2.07 -23.64 -12.91
CA SER A 59 1.46 -24.31 -11.77
C SER A 59 2.40 -24.29 -10.55
N LYS A 60 1.90 -23.79 -9.40
CA LYS A 60 2.62 -23.67 -8.11
C LYS A 60 3.69 -22.56 -8.04
N LEU A 61 3.60 -21.51 -8.85
CA LEU A 61 4.45 -20.31 -8.76
C LEU A 61 4.53 -19.72 -7.35
N ILE A 62 3.37 -19.42 -6.77
CA ILE A 62 3.22 -18.74 -5.48
C ILE A 62 3.74 -19.65 -4.37
N PHE A 63 3.39 -20.94 -4.41
CA PHE A 63 3.93 -21.96 -3.52
C PHE A 63 5.47 -21.96 -3.50
N ASN A 64 6.10 -21.93 -4.69
CA ASN A 64 7.55 -21.89 -4.80
C ASN A 64 8.14 -20.58 -4.28
N LEU A 65 7.50 -19.44 -4.57
CA LEU A 65 7.93 -18.13 -4.08
C LEU A 65 7.89 -18.02 -2.55
N VAL A 66 6.85 -18.55 -1.91
CA VAL A 66 6.71 -18.58 -0.44
C VAL A 66 7.86 -19.34 0.23
N SER A 67 8.50 -20.27 -0.47
CA SER A 67 9.63 -21.04 0.07
C SER A 67 10.97 -20.30 -0.02
N LEU A 68 11.06 -19.19 -0.78
CA LEU A 68 12.30 -18.45 -0.98
C LEU A 68 12.57 -17.46 0.17
N PRO A 69 13.83 -17.08 0.44
CA PRO A 69 14.15 -15.97 1.35
C PRO A 69 13.62 -14.62 0.87
N ASP A 70 13.34 -13.70 1.80
CA ASP A 70 12.75 -12.37 1.52
C ASP A 70 13.56 -11.56 0.49
N LEU A 71 14.89 -11.69 0.47
CA LEU A 71 15.74 -11.03 -0.52
C LEU A 71 15.37 -11.43 -1.96
N PHE A 72 15.12 -12.71 -2.20
CA PHE A 72 14.74 -13.21 -3.53
C PHE A 72 13.31 -12.81 -3.89
N ILE A 73 12.39 -12.86 -2.93
CA ILE A 73 11.02 -12.36 -3.15
C ILE A 73 11.05 -10.88 -3.51
N ASN A 74 11.89 -10.08 -2.85
CA ASN A 74 12.03 -8.67 -3.16
C ASN A 74 12.48 -8.43 -4.60
N SER A 75 13.45 -9.20 -5.09
CA SER A 75 13.89 -9.13 -6.49
C SER A 75 12.77 -9.51 -7.46
N VAL A 76 11.98 -10.55 -7.17
CA VAL A 76 10.81 -10.93 -7.99
C VAL A 76 9.75 -9.83 -7.96
N VAL A 77 9.49 -9.24 -6.80
CA VAL A 77 8.56 -8.12 -6.65
C VAL A 77 9.00 -6.93 -7.51
N ASP A 78 10.28 -6.58 -7.53
CA ASP A 78 10.78 -5.48 -8.36
C ASP A 78 10.63 -5.77 -9.87
N GLU A 79 10.77 -7.02 -10.31
CA GLU A 79 10.45 -7.43 -11.69
C GLU A 79 8.95 -7.33 -12.00
N VAL A 80 8.09 -7.78 -11.09
CA VAL A 80 6.63 -7.66 -11.25
C VAL A 80 6.23 -6.19 -11.32
N VAL A 81 6.81 -5.32 -10.49
CA VAL A 81 6.58 -3.86 -10.55
C VAL A 81 6.98 -3.29 -11.92
N MET A 82 8.04 -3.79 -12.55
CA MET A 82 8.40 -3.40 -13.92
C MET A 82 7.33 -3.81 -14.94
N CYS A 83 6.77 -5.02 -14.81
CA CYS A 83 5.65 -5.48 -15.63
C CYS A 83 4.39 -4.63 -15.43
N LEU A 84 4.03 -4.34 -14.18
CA LEU A 84 2.89 -3.48 -13.85
C LEU A 84 3.07 -2.07 -14.43
N ARG A 85 4.27 -1.51 -14.31
CA ARG A 85 4.61 -0.24 -14.94
C ARG A 85 4.52 -0.33 -16.46
N CYS A 86 4.90 -1.44 -17.08
CA CYS A 86 4.70 -1.62 -18.52
C CYS A 86 3.21 -1.60 -18.89
N LEU A 87 2.37 -2.31 -18.12
CA LEU A 87 0.92 -2.36 -18.32
C LEU A 87 0.21 -1.02 -18.08
N SER A 88 0.79 -0.11 -17.28
CA SER A 88 0.17 1.19 -17.03
C SER A 88 0.26 2.15 -18.23
N TYR A 89 1.14 1.90 -19.20
CA TYR A 89 1.26 2.71 -20.41
C TYR A 89 0.36 2.18 -21.52
N GLU A 90 -0.34 3.07 -22.20
CA GLU A 90 -1.14 2.72 -23.38
C GLU A 90 -0.26 2.28 -24.56
N ASN A 91 0.89 2.93 -24.74
CA ASN A 91 1.80 2.70 -25.86
C ASN A 91 3.15 2.15 -25.36
N PHE A 92 3.56 0.98 -25.88
CA PHE A 92 4.83 0.35 -25.52
C PHE A 92 6.06 1.24 -25.82
N PRO A 93 6.16 1.94 -26.97
CA PRO A 93 7.30 2.83 -27.21
C PRO A 93 7.42 3.95 -26.17
N THR A 94 6.30 4.48 -25.68
CA THR A 94 6.29 5.51 -24.63
C THR A 94 6.81 4.96 -23.31
N PHE A 95 6.43 3.72 -22.97
CA PHE A 95 7.00 3.03 -21.80
C PHE A 95 8.52 2.88 -21.93
N VAL A 96 9.01 2.40 -23.08
CA VAL A 96 10.46 2.21 -23.32
C VAL A 96 11.20 3.55 -23.22
N ALA A 97 10.66 4.62 -23.82
CA ALA A 97 11.23 5.97 -23.73
C ALA A 97 11.27 6.51 -22.29
N SER A 98 10.33 6.09 -21.43
CA SER A 98 10.30 6.45 -20.01
C SER A 98 11.41 5.78 -19.18
N LEU A 99 12.04 4.73 -19.71
CA LEU A 99 13.15 4.04 -19.07
C LEU A 99 14.43 4.77 -19.45
N LYS A 100 14.98 5.52 -18.48
CA LYS A 100 16.24 6.28 -18.65
C LYS A 100 17.45 5.41 -19.02
N ASN A 101 17.35 4.09 -18.91
CA ASN A 101 18.38 3.12 -19.25
C ASN A 101 17.75 1.82 -19.75
N ILE A 102 18.09 1.39 -20.96
CA ILE A 102 17.58 0.17 -21.62
C ILE A 102 17.97 -1.09 -20.83
N ASN A 103 19.09 -1.06 -20.09
CA ASN A 103 19.47 -2.14 -19.19
C ASN A 103 18.45 -2.36 -18.04
N SER A 104 17.53 -1.41 -17.82
CA SER A 104 16.41 -1.52 -16.87
C SER A 104 15.23 -2.37 -17.38
N LEU A 105 15.23 -2.82 -18.65
CA LEU A 105 14.18 -3.67 -19.23
C LEU A 105 14.23 -5.13 -18.75
N SER A 106 14.99 -5.42 -17.70
CA SER A 106 15.26 -6.78 -17.27
C SER A 106 14.14 -7.30 -16.37
N ILE A 107 13.45 -8.34 -16.85
CA ILE A 107 12.59 -9.22 -16.05
C ILE A 107 13.14 -10.66 -16.09
N PRO A 108 14.39 -10.88 -15.64
CA PRO A 108 15.12 -12.13 -15.86
C PRO A 108 14.45 -13.33 -15.20
N TRP A 109 13.89 -13.17 -14.00
CA TRP A 109 13.17 -14.23 -13.32
C TRP A 109 11.88 -14.58 -14.07
N ILE A 110 11.06 -13.60 -14.43
CA ILE A 110 9.80 -13.83 -15.17
C ILE A 110 10.10 -14.52 -16.49
N ARG A 111 11.09 -14.04 -17.24
CA ARG A 111 11.54 -14.66 -18.50
C ARG A 111 12.02 -16.09 -18.30
N ARG A 112 12.84 -16.34 -17.28
CA ARG A 112 13.38 -17.69 -17.00
C ARG A 112 12.24 -18.66 -16.67
N MET A 113 11.33 -18.24 -15.81
CA MET A 113 10.21 -19.08 -15.40
C MET A 113 9.28 -19.34 -16.60
N THR A 114 8.99 -18.32 -17.40
CA THR A 114 8.05 -18.39 -18.54
C THR A 114 8.62 -19.03 -19.80
N ARG A 115 9.75 -19.74 -19.69
CA ARG A 115 10.46 -20.33 -20.82
C ARG A 115 10.71 -19.31 -21.94
N GLN A 116 11.02 -18.07 -21.57
CA GLN A 116 11.25 -16.92 -22.44
C GLN A 116 10.01 -16.38 -23.18
N ASN A 117 8.81 -16.87 -22.89
CA ASN A 117 7.60 -16.45 -23.59
C ASN A 117 7.03 -15.11 -23.10
N PHE A 118 7.41 -14.64 -21.90
CA PHE A 118 6.99 -13.34 -21.39
C PHE A 118 8.14 -12.33 -21.50
N THR A 119 8.12 -11.54 -22.56
CA THR A 119 8.88 -10.29 -22.68
C THR A 119 8.01 -9.12 -22.23
N LEU A 120 8.61 -7.97 -21.91
CA LEU A 120 7.82 -6.76 -21.60
C LEU A 120 6.93 -6.34 -22.77
N GLU A 121 7.42 -6.48 -23.99
CA GLU A 121 6.62 -6.26 -25.21
C GLU A 121 5.47 -7.25 -25.32
N GLY A 122 5.70 -8.55 -25.11
CA GLY A 122 4.66 -9.57 -25.16
C GLY A 122 3.61 -9.42 -24.04
N ILE A 123 4.03 -8.93 -22.87
CA ILE A 123 3.12 -8.53 -21.78
C ILE A 123 2.27 -7.34 -22.22
N HIS A 124 2.88 -6.31 -22.83
CA HIS A 124 2.16 -5.13 -23.31
C HIS A 124 1.16 -5.47 -24.43
N GLN A 125 1.53 -6.37 -25.35
CA GLN A 125 0.63 -6.85 -26.41
C GLN A 125 -0.65 -7.49 -25.87
N LYS A 126 -0.59 -8.09 -24.67
CA LYS A 126 -1.74 -8.72 -23.99
C LYS A 126 -2.31 -7.86 -22.87
N ARG A 127 -2.01 -6.56 -22.87
CA ARG A 127 -2.29 -5.63 -21.76
C ARG A 127 -3.74 -5.69 -21.29
N GLU A 128 -4.70 -5.59 -22.21
CA GLU A 128 -6.12 -5.53 -21.86
C GLU A 128 -6.61 -6.82 -21.20
N ASP A 129 -6.23 -7.97 -21.75
CA ASP A 129 -6.54 -9.29 -21.19
C ASP A 129 -5.93 -9.46 -19.79
N ILE A 130 -4.67 -9.07 -19.61
CA ILE A 130 -3.99 -9.17 -18.32
C ILE A 130 -4.68 -8.27 -17.28
N LEU A 131 -4.96 -7.01 -17.62
CA LEU A 131 -5.62 -6.08 -16.71
C LEU A 131 -7.04 -6.55 -16.34
N LEU A 132 -7.77 -7.12 -17.30
CA LEU A 132 -9.10 -7.69 -17.06
C LEU A 132 -9.03 -8.86 -16.09
N GLU A 133 -8.11 -9.82 -16.30
CA GLU A 133 -7.94 -10.96 -15.41
C GLU A 133 -7.44 -10.54 -14.02
N MET A 134 -6.52 -9.59 -13.94
CA MET A 134 -6.07 -9.02 -12.68
C MET A 134 -7.24 -8.39 -11.90
N LYS A 135 -8.12 -7.65 -12.57
CA LYS A 135 -9.31 -7.07 -11.92
C LYS A 135 -10.24 -8.16 -11.38
N LYS A 136 -10.43 -9.26 -12.10
CA LYS A 136 -11.20 -10.43 -11.61
C LYS A 136 -10.53 -11.06 -10.39
N HIS A 137 -9.21 -11.26 -10.41
CA HIS A 137 -8.47 -11.82 -9.28
C HIS A 137 -8.49 -10.90 -8.06
N LEU A 138 -8.46 -9.59 -8.26
CA LEU A 138 -8.54 -8.61 -7.18
C LEU A 138 -9.85 -8.76 -6.41
N THR A 139 -10.97 -8.84 -7.12
CA THR A 139 -12.31 -8.90 -6.49
C THR A 139 -12.67 -10.28 -5.97
N SER A 140 -12.36 -11.33 -6.72
CA SER A 140 -12.77 -12.71 -6.36
C SER A 140 -11.84 -13.41 -5.39
N ILE A 141 -10.55 -13.02 -5.33
CA ILE A 141 -9.53 -13.69 -4.51
C ILE A 141 -8.92 -12.70 -3.52
N CYS A 142 -8.27 -11.65 -4.00
CA CYS A 142 -7.37 -10.87 -3.16
C CYS A 142 -8.11 -10.08 -2.06
N TYR A 143 -9.20 -9.38 -2.37
CA TYR A 143 -9.95 -8.67 -1.33
C TYR A 143 -10.50 -9.63 -0.26
N PRO A 144 -11.23 -10.71 -0.61
CA PRO A 144 -11.72 -11.64 0.41
C PRO A 144 -10.59 -12.37 1.17
N ALA A 145 -9.48 -12.69 0.48
CA ALA A 145 -8.39 -13.46 1.06
C ALA A 145 -7.44 -12.63 1.92
N PHE A 146 -7.35 -11.30 1.78
CA PHE A 146 -6.31 -10.51 2.45
C PHE A 146 -6.85 -9.43 3.40
N GLU A 147 -8.16 -9.24 3.46
CA GLU A 147 -8.81 -8.21 4.29
C GLU A 147 -8.33 -8.22 5.75
N ASP A 148 -8.34 -9.38 6.40
CA ASP A 148 -7.91 -9.52 7.80
C ASP A 148 -6.40 -9.28 7.99
N ILE A 149 -5.59 -9.56 6.97
CA ILE A 149 -4.15 -9.28 6.97
C ILE A 149 -3.91 -7.76 6.92
N CYS A 150 -4.64 -7.05 6.07
CA CYS A 150 -4.60 -5.58 6.00
C CYS A 150 -5.02 -4.95 7.32
N VAL A 151 -6.15 -5.38 7.89
CA VAL A 151 -6.63 -4.91 9.20
C VAL A 151 -5.60 -5.18 10.29
N ARG A 152 -5.01 -6.38 10.33
CA ARG A 152 -3.98 -6.73 11.32
C ARG A 152 -2.74 -5.86 11.18
N PHE A 153 -2.29 -5.60 9.96
CA PHE A 153 -1.16 -4.71 9.71
C PHE A 153 -1.44 -3.28 10.17
N GLU A 154 -2.64 -2.77 9.90
CA GLU A 154 -3.08 -1.45 10.36
C GLU A 154 -3.16 -1.38 11.90
N MET A 155 -3.70 -2.42 12.54
CA MET A 155 -3.79 -2.52 13.99
C MET A 155 -2.39 -2.57 14.62
N GLN A 156 -1.47 -3.37 14.09
CA GLN A 156 -0.08 -3.41 14.57
C GLN A 156 0.65 -2.07 14.41
N ASN A 157 0.32 -1.29 13.37
CA ASN A 157 0.85 0.06 13.21
C ASN A 157 0.23 1.05 14.21
N LYS A 158 -1.04 0.86 14.61
CA LYS A 158 -1.74 1.67 15.62
C LYS A 158 -1.34 1.31 17.06
N GLU A 159 -1.17 0.03 17.37
CA GLU A 159 -0.74 -0.43 18.70
C GLU A 159 0.69 0.00 19.00
N LYS A 160 1.61 -0.09 18.04
CA LYS A 160 2.96 0.49 18.17
C LYS A 160 2.94 2.01 18.43
N MET A 161 1.88 2.70 18.00
CA MET A 161 1.63 4.11 18.28
C MET A 161 1.11 4.32 19.71
N HIS A 162 0.22 3.47 20.23
CA HIS A 162 -0.32 3.56 21.59
C HIS A 162 0.62 3.05 22.69
N THR A 163 1.41 1.99 22.45
CA THR A 163 2.39 1.49 23.43
C THR A 163 3.55 2.47 23.64
N SER A 164 3.88 3.30 22.64
CA SER A 164 4.85 4.39 22.80
C SER A 164 4.32 5.55 23.65
N SER A 165 3.01 5.79 23.67
CA SER A 165 2.38 6.82 24.51
C SER A 165 2.31 6.45 25.99
N HIS A 166 2.34 5.15 26.32
CA HIS A 166 2.21 4.68 27.71
C HIS A 166 3.53 4.69 28.49
N PHE A 167 4.67 4.97 27.83
CA PHE A 167 5.99 5.11 28.48
C PHE A 167 6.34 6.56 28.87
N LEU A 168 5.44 7.53 28.65
CA LEU A 168 5.65 8.95 28.97
C LEU A 168 4.59 9.54 29.93
N CYS A 169 3.88 8.72 30.71
CA CYS A 169 3.03 9.22 31.80
C CYS A 169 3.68 8.89 33.14
N GLY A 170 4.75 9.62 33.44
CA GLY A 170 5.52 9.46 34.67
C GLY A 170 6.30 10.71 35.00
N GLN A 171 5.67 11.89 34.91
CA GLN A 171 5.96 13.11 35.68
C GLN A 171 5.17 14.29 35.11
N GLN A 172 4.10 14.69 35.79
CA GLN A 172 3.86 16.04 36.33
C GLN A 172 2.38 16.24 36.65
N ALA A 173 2.10 16.35 37.95
CA ALA A 173 0.86 16.88 38.50
C ALA A 173 0.95 18.42 38.51
N THR A 174 -0.07 19.12 38.01
CA THR A 174 -1.00 20.06 38.70
C THR A 174 -1.17 21.23 37.70
N THR A 175 -2.32 21.86 37.42
CA THR A 175 -3.42 22.38 38.25
C THR A 175 -4.68 22.59 37.39
N ASN A 176 -5.85 22.57 38.04
CA ASN A 176 -7.19 22.79 37.47
C ASN A 176 -7.46 24.25 37.07
N HIS A 177 -8.21 24.49 35.97
CA HIS A 177 -9.45 25.27 36.00
C HIS A 177 -10.24 25.17 34.69
N ALA A 178 -11.54 25.43 34.79
CA ALA A 178 -12.62 24.84 34.01
C ALA A 178 -13.31 25.81 33.04
N ALA A 179 -14.19 25.20 32.21
CA ALA A 179 -15.38 25.72 31.56
C ALA A 179 -15.24 26.33 30.15
N GLY A 180 -16.11 25.87 29.24
CA GLY A 180 -16.45 26.59 28.01
C GLY A 180 -16.84 25.71 26.82
N THR A 181 -18.06 25.18 26.84
CA THR A 181 -18.77 24.58 25.71
C THR A 181 -18.99 25.60 24.58
N SER A 182 -18.73 25.22 23.33
CA SER A 182 -19.53 25.67 22.18
C SER A 182 -19.31 24.77 20.96
N ASN A 183 -20.36 24.04 20.61
CA ASN A 183 -20.57 23.45 19.30
C ASN A 183 -20.65 24.59 18.27
N VAL A 184 -19.81 24.53 17.24
CA VAL A 184 -20.07 25.20 15.96
C VAL A 184 -19.63 24.25 14.86
N GLU A 185 -20.62 23.82 14.07
CA GLU A 185 -20.46 23.04 12.85
C GLU A 185 -19.57 23.78 11.85
N GLY A 186 -18.40 23.22 11.61
CA GLY A 186 -17.57 23.51 10.44
C GLY A 186 -16.93 22.19 10.05
N GLN A 187 -17.06 21.78 8.78
CA GLN A 187 -16.47 20.55 8.25
C GLN A 187 -14.99 20.45 8.66
N GLN A 188 -14.73 19.62 9.66
CA GLN A 188 -13.41 19.41 10.21
C GLN A 188 -12.65 18.54 9.21
N LEU A 189 -11.91 19.17 8.29
CA LEU A 189 -10.88 18.50 7.51
C LEU A 189 -9.97 17.78 8.51
N THR A 190 -9.98 16.46 8.46
CA THR A 190 -9.26 15.64 9.43
C THR A 190 -7.76 15.93 9.30
N ALA A 191 -6.99 15.83 10.39
CA ALA A 191 -5.53 16.03 10.36
C ALA A 191 -4.83 15.18 9.27
N GLU A 192 -5.46 14.08 8.89
CA GLU A 192 -5.04 13.17 7.84
C GLU A 192 -5.13 13.79 6.43
N ASP A 193 -6.16 14.58 6.12
CA ASP A 193 -6.35 15.21 4.80
C ASP A 193 -5.29 16.31 4.51
N ARG A 194 -4.63 16.80 5.57
CA ARG A 194 -3.56 17.83 5.51
C ARG A 194 -2.17 17.28 5.81
N THR A 195 -1.98 15.96 5.70
CA THR A 195 -0.69 15.31 5.99
C THR A 195 0.12 15.05 4.71
N VAL A 196 1.43 15.32 4.78
CA VAL A 196 2.43 14.91 3.78
C VAL A 196 3.25 13.76 4.35
N PHE A 197 3.41 12.69 3.58
CA PHE A 197 4.22 11.55 3.93
C PHE A 197 5.63 11.68 3.34
N LEU A 198 6.63 11.74 4.22
CA LEU A 198 8.04 11.86 3.88
C LEU A 198 8.73 10.51 4.05
N THR A 199 9.59 10.11 3.11
CA THR A 199 10.42 8.90 3.23
C THR A 199 11.89 9.25 3.10
N PHE A 200 12.73 8.56 3.86
CA PHE A 200 14.15 8.82 4.01
C PHE A 200 14.98 7.64 3.50
N SER A 201 16.16 7.93 2.97
CA SER A 201 17.10 6.90 2.51
C SER A 201 17.71 6.16 3.71
N LYS A 202 17.76 4.83 3.64
CA LYS A 202 18.40 3.99 4.67
C LYS A 202 19.90 4.30 4.74
N GLY A 203 20.45 4.43 5.95
CA GLY A 203 21.85 4.78 6.22
C GLY A 203 22.13 6.28 6.37
N TYR A 204 21.12 7.13 6.16
CA TYR A 204 21.22 8.59 6.23
C TYR A 204 20.18 9.17 7.20
N PRO A 205 20.42 9.09 8.53
CA PRO A 205 19.43 9.47 9.53
C PRO A 205 19.04 10.94 9.41
N ILE A 206 17.73 11.20 9.45
CA ILE A 206 17.15 12.54 9.42
C ILE A 206 16.35 12.69 10.71
N SER A 207 16.57 13.78 11.43
CA SER A 207 15.84 14.13 12.65
C SER A 207 14.57 14.93 12.35
N GLU A 208 13.65 14.96 13.31
CA GLU A 208 12.44 15.79 13.25
C GLU A 208 12.77 17.27 13.05
N VAL A 209 13.78 17.77 13.77
CA VAL A 209 14.25 19.16 13.70
C VAL A 209 14.75 19.49 12.30
N GLU A 210 15.54 18.61 11.67
CA GLU A 210 16.01 18.83 10.29
C GLU A 210 14.86 18.93 9.28
N VAL A 211 13.80 18.14 9.48
CA VAL A 211 12.59 18.22 8.64
C VAL A 211 11.86 19.53 8.91
N TYR A 212 11.62 19.87 10.18
CA TYR A 212 10.92 21.08 10.59
C TYR A 212 11.59 22.34 10.04
N GLU A 213 12.91 22.48 10.26
CA GLU A 213 13.69 23.63 9.82
C GLU A 213 13.69 23.76 8.29
N TYR A 214 13.88 22.65 7.57
CA TYR A 214 13.91 22.67 6.10
C TYR A 214 12.58 23.14 5.50
N PHE A 215 11.46 22.52 5.92
CA PHE A 215 10.15 22.86 5.36
C PHE A 215 9.66 24.23 5.82
N THR A 216 9.94 24.61 7.07
CA THR A 216 9.61 25.95 7.57
C THR A 216 10.39 27.03 6.83
N ARG A 217 11.70 26.82 6.61
CA ARG A 217 12.54 27.74 5.84
C ARG A 217 12.10 27.87 4.39
N ARG A 218 11.62 26.80 3.77
CA ARG A 218 11.31 26.76 2.33
C ARG A 218 9.90 27.23 2.00
N PHE A 219 8.93 27.00 2.88
CA PHE A 219 7.50 27.18 2.62
C PHE A 219 6.78 28.07 3.67
N GLY A 220 7.48 28.57 4.69
CA GLY A 220 6.93 29.36 5.80
C GLY A 220 6.46 28.48 6.98
N ASP A 221 5.81 29.06 7.99
CA ASP A 221 5.24 28.32 9.12
C ASP A 221 4.00 27.51 8.69
N ILE A 222 4.26 26.40 8.00
CA ILE A 222 3.24 25.50 7.47
C ILE A 222 3.09 24.24 8.31
N VAL A 223 4.04 23.95 9.20
CA VAL A 223 4.11 22.67 9.93
C VAL A 223 3.37 22.81 11.25
N GLU A 224 2.38 21.95 11.47
CA GLU A 224 1.72 21.83 12.76
C GLU A 224 2.40 20.78 13.64
N ALA A 225 2.71 19.61 13.08
CA ALA A 225 3.33 18.50 13.79
C ALA A 225 4.12 17.61 12.83
N ILE A 226 5.19 16.99 13.34
CA ILE A 226 5.94 15.97 12.61
C ILE A 226 5.99 14.71 13.45
N HIS A 227 5.56 13.61 12.87
CA HIS A 227 5.62 12.30 13.52
C HIS A 227 6.67 11.46 12.80
N MET A 228 7.82 11.26 13.43
CA MET A 228 8.91 10.43 12.90
C MET A 228 8.55 8.95 13.01
N GLY A 229 8.88 8.16 11.97
CA GLY A 229 8.57 6.75 11.89
C GLY A 229 9.78 5.90 11.49
N GLY A 230 10.04 4.85 12.29
CA GLY A 230 11.15 3.91 12.15
C GLY A 230 10.98 2.74 13.12
N VAL A 231 11.58 1.58 12.84
CA VAL A 231 11.39 0.36 13.62
C VAL A 231 12.03 0.51 15.00
N GLY A 232 11.24 0.30 16.07
CA GLY A 232 11.74 0.35 17.45
C GLY A 232 12.78 -0.74 17.74
N GLY A 233 13.98 -0.31 18.11
CA GLY A 233 15.13 -1.11 18.53
C GLY A 233 16.34 -0.17 18.71
N LYS A 234 17.30 -0.55 19.58
CA LYS A 234 18.35 0.35 20.13
C LYS A 234 19.24 1.11 19.12
N ASP A 235 19.20 0.79 17.82
CA ASP A 235 20.06 1.40 16.78
C ASP A 235 19.36 1.67 15.43
N LEU A 236 18.02 1.84 15.39
CA LEU A 236 17.29 1.96 14.11
C LEU A 236 16.85 3.40 13.79
N GLN A 237 17.47 3.95 12.73
CA GLN A 237 17.15 5.21 12.08
C GLN A 237 15.66 5.34 11.70
N ALA A 238 15.09 6.55 11.82
CA ALA A 238 13.80 6.91 11.22
C ALA A 238 13.86 6.82 9.68
N LEU A 239 12.91 6.11 9.08
CA LEU A 239 12.82 5.87 7.62
C LEU A 239 11.71 6.67 6.95
N TYR A 240 10.81 7.26 7.73
CA TYR A 240 9.75 8.12 7.22
C TYR A 240 9.31 9.15 8.28
N ALA A 241 8.53 10.12 7.86
CA ALA A 241 7.81 11.03 8.75
C ALA A 241 6.42 11.38 8.19
N ARG A 242 5.46 11.63 9.07
CA ARG A 242 4.18 12.24 8.73
C ARG A 242 4.22 13.70 9.16
N MET A 243 4.28 14.60 8.19
CA MET A 243 4.29 16.04 8.42
C MET A 243 2.86 16.56 8.24
N VAL A 244 2.25 16.96 9.35
CA VAL A 244 0.90 17.52 9.39
C VAL A 244 1.00 19.02 9.12
N LEU A 245 0.30 19.50 8.08
CA LEU A 245 0.34 20.90 7.69
C LEU A 245 -0.79 21.68 8.33
N ARG A 246 -0.54 22.92 8.78
CA ARG A 246 -1.58 23.84 9.28
C ARG A 246 -2.71 24.08 8.27
N SER A 247 -2.43 23.94 6.97
CA SER A 247 -3.43 24.04 5.90
C SER A 247 -3.17 23.05 4.76
N ALA A 248 -4.20 22.32 4.34
CA ALA A 248 -4.15 21.42 3.19
C ALA A 248 -3.85 22.15 1.86
N ALA A 249 -4.14 23.46 1.78
CA ALA A 249 -3.87 24.28 0.60
C ALA A 249 -2.37 24.37 0.25
N LYS A 250 -1.48 24.03 1.20
CA LYS A 250 -0.03 23.98 0.98
C LYS A 250 0.47 22.65 0.40
N ILE A 251 -0.35 21.60 0.37
CA ILE A 251 0.05 20.30 -0.19
C ILE A 251 0.49 20.41 -1.66
N PRO A 252 -0.24 21.10 -2.57
CA PRO A 252 0.16 21.19 -3.99
C PRO A 252 1.50 21.92 -4.21
N GLU A 253 1.89 22.81 -3.29
CA GLU A 253 3.20 23.49 -3.34
C GLU A 253 4.37 22.55 -2.96
N ILE A 254 4.09 21.56 -2.12
CA ILE A 254 5.07 20.61 -1.58
C ILE A 254 5.13 19.32 -2.42
N VAL A 255 3.98 18.84 -2.87
CA VAL A 255 3.81 17.63 -3.67
C VAL A 255 3.23 18.05 -5.02
N LYS A 256 4.10 18.19 -6.02
CA LYS A 256 3.75 18.73 -7.34
C LYS A 256 3.01 17.75 -8.24
N ASP A 257 3.19 16.45 -7.98
CA ASP A 257 2.64 15.36 -8.77
C ASP A 257 2.02 14.33 -7.82
N GLU A 258 0.76 13.97 -8.04
CA GLU A 258 0.04 12.99 -7.21
C GLU A 258 0.52 11.55 -7.46
N ALA A 259 1.05 11.26 -8.65
CA ALA A 259 1.56 9.93 -9.02
C ALA A 259 3.04 9.73 -8.68
N CYS A 260 3.85 10.81 -8.68
CA CYS A 260 5.28 10.74 -8.42
C CYS A 260 5.69 11.47 -7.12
N PRO A 261 6.42 10.82 -6.20
CA PRO A 261 6.93 11.50 -5.01
C PRO A 261 7.85 12.68 -5.37
N THR A 262 7.59 13.85 -4.78
CA THR A 262 8.44 15.02 -4.93
C THR A 262 9.74 14.82 -4.16
N LYS A 263 10.88 15.10 -4.77
CA LYS A 263 12.20 14.86 -4.18
C LYS A 263 12.75 16.14 -3.55
N PHE A 264 13.25 16.00 -2.33
CA PHE A 264 13.95 17.02 -1.58
C PHE A 264 15.32 16.52 -1.16
N THR A 265 16.22 17.46 -0.88
CA THR A 265 17.53 17.18 -0.28
C THR A 265 17.64 18.01 0.99
N ILE A 266 17.68 17.35 2.15
CA ILE A 266 17.81 17.96 3.47
C ILE A 266 19.20 17.61 4.00
N ASN A 267 20.08 18.60 4.19
CA ASN A 267 21.46 18.40 4.64
C ASN A 267 22.23 17.31 3.86
N GLY A 268 22.07 17.29 2.53
CA GLY A 268 22.68 16.28 1.64
C GLY A 268 21.96 14.93 1.59
N LYS A 269 20.87 14.75 2.36
CA LYS A 269 20.12 13.49 2.48
C LYS A 269 18.87 13.55 1.62
N HIS A 270 18.60 12.50 0.85
CA HIS A 270 17.44 12.44 -0.04
C HIS A 270 16.16 12.10 0.71
N VAL A 271 15.15 12.96 0.52
CA VAL A 271 13.79 12.81 1.06
C VAL A 271 12.79 12.78 -0.08
N LYS A 272 11.82 11.88 -0.03
CA LYS A 272 10.69 11.87 -0.97
C LYS A 272 9.41 12.19 -0.24
N ALA A 273 8.64 13.15 -0.74
CA ALA A 273 7.35 13.58 -0.22
C ALA A 273 6.21 13.12 -1.13
N ARG A 274 5.13 12.61 -0.53
CA ARG A 274 3.87 12.28 -1.22
C ARG A 274 2.67 12.68 -0.36
N LYS A 275 1.50 12.87 -0.98
CA LYS A 275 0.25 13.12 -0.26
C LYS A 275 -0.09 11.90 0.61
N PHE A 276 -0.54 12.14 1.83
CA PHE A 276 -1.06 11.07 2.68
C PHE A 276 -2.46 10.68 2.22
N ILE A 277 -2.74 9.38 2.10
CA ILE A 277 -4.04 8.86 1.70
C ILE A 277 -4.69 8.20 2.92
N PRO A 278 -5.65 8.86 3.59
CA PRO A 278 -6.41 8.24 4.66
C PRO A 278 -7.40 7.21 4.12
N ILE A 279 -7.49 6.06 4.78
CA ILE A 279 -8.48 5.02 4.48
C ILE A 279 -9.80 5.42 5.14
N ARG A 280 -10.73 6.01 4.38
CA ARG A 280 -12.07 6.34 4.88
C ARG A 280 -12.92 5.07 4.94
N LYS A 281 -13.42 4.72 6.13
CA LYS A 281 -14.48 3.71 6.30
C LYS A 281 -15.77 4.24 5.69
N SER A 282 -16.32 3.60 4.67
CA SER A 282 -17.68 3.93 4.18
C SER A 282 -18.71 3.41 5.18
N VAL A 283 -19.45 4.31 5.81
CA VAL A 283 -20.68 3.97 6.54
C VAL A 283 -21.76 3.72 5.50
N ASN A 284 -22.29 2.50 5.49
CA ASN A 284 -23.38 2.08 4.61
C ASN A 284 -24.64 2.91 4.88
N ASN A 285 -25.10 3.65 3.88
CA ASN A 285 -26.51 4.01 3.70
C ASN A 285 -26.82 3.85 2.22
N LEU A 286 -27.29 2.67 1.84
CA LEU A 286 -27.90 2.44 0.53
C LEU A 286 -29.43 2.35 0.71
N PRO A 287 -30.22 3.15 -0.01
CA PRO A 287 -31.66 2.98 -0.08
C PRO A 287 -31.99 1.76 -0.95
N HIS A 288 -32.91 0.92 -0.48
CA HIS A 288 -33.49 -0.18 -1.26
C HIS A 288 -34.21 0.35 -2.50
N PRO A 289 -33.89 -0.12 -3.72
CA PRO A 289 -34.76 0.02 -4.86
C PRO A 289 -35.65 -1.21 -4.99
N SER A 290 -36.95 -1.01 -4.77
CA SER A 290 -38.02 -1.91 -5.18
C SER A 290 -38.11 -1.92 -6.72
N PHE A 291 -37.71 -3.02 -7.34
CA PHE A 291 -37.97 -3.25 -8.76
C PHE A 291 -39.22 -4.12 -8.92
N GLY A 292 -40.28 -3.47 -9.43
CA GLY A 292 -41.45 -4.12 -9.98
C GLY A 292 -41.14 -4.78 -11.32
N VAL A 293 -41.90 -5.84 -11.58
CA VAL A 293 -41.87 -6.75 -12.72
C VAL A 293 -42.35 -6.06 -14.01
N SER A 294 -41.70 -6.34 -15.16
CA SER A 294 -42.39 -6.68 -16.42
C SER A 294 -41.43 -7.13 -17.52
N LEU A 295 -41.73 -8.35 -17.99
CA LEU A 295 -41.42 -9.05 -19.26
C LEU A 295 -39.95 -9.21 -19.68
#